data_AF-A0A0F8YJ69-F1
#
_entry.id   AF-A0A0F8YJ69-F1
#
_cell.length_a   1.000
_cell.length_b   1.000
_cell.length_c   1.000
_cell.angle_alpha   90.00
_cell.angle_beta   90.00
_cell.angle_gamma   90.00
#
_symmetry.space_group_name_H-M   'P 1'
#
loop_
_entity.id
_entity.type
_entity.pdbx_description
1 polymer ?
#
loop_
_entity_poly.entity_id
_entity_poly.type
_entity_poly.pdbx_seq_one_letter_code
_entity_poly.pdbx_strand_id
1 'polypeptide(L)'
;MTHNPAVDLATFLAAAGLGLTLGTSIIVGMPRDAAPNVPIDAVFVHGFGGQPATRIMGGSKEVRWPLLMLQVRNGSMQIGDTLARDILNALANSTVATYLDVEPLQSEPTYA
;
A
#
# COMPACT_ATOMS: atom_id res chain seq x y z
N MET A 1 -17.15 12.49 -0.48
CA MET A 1 -16.48 11.32 -1.10
C MET A 1 -15.68 10.64 -0.01
N THR A 2 -15.95 9.37 0.28
CA THR A 2 -15.24 8.63 1.32
C THR A 2 -13.80 8.41 0.85
N HIS A 3 -12.87 9.24 1.35
CA HIS A 3 -11.45 9.14 1.05
C HIS A 3 -10.96 7.75 1.47
N ASN A 4 -10.37 6.99 0.53
CA ASN A 4 -9.94 5.62 0.77
C ASN A 4 -8.42 5.52 0.56
N PRO A 5 -7.63 5.52 1.65
CA PRO A 5 -6.19 5.51 1.56
C PRO A 5 -5.57 4.35 0.80
N ALA A 6 -6.23 3.20 0.78
CA ALA A 6 -5.74 2.06 0.03
C ALA A 6 -5.81 2.30 -1.49
N VAL A 7 -6.82 3.02 -1.97
CA VAL A 7 -6.97 3.37 -3.39
C VAL A 7 -5.96 4.46 -3.79
N ASP A 8 -5.75 5.44 -2.92
CA ASP A 8 -4.81 6.54 -3.18
C ASP A 8 -3.36 6.01 -3.27
N LEU A 9 -2.98 5.13 -2.35
CA LEU A 9 -1.66 4.48 -2.38
C LEU A 9 -1.51 3.54 -3.59
N ALA A 10 -2.54 2.77 -3.94
CA ALA A 10 -2.51 1.92 -5.12
C ALA A 10 -2.39 2.74 -6.42
N THR A 11 -3.02 3.91 -6.47
CA THR A 11 -2.92 4.85 -7.60
C THR A 11 -1.51 5.44 -7.69
N PHE A 12 -0.91 5.80 -6.55
CA PHE A 12 0.48 6.26 -6.49
C PHE A 12 1.45 5.20 -7.03
N LEU A 13 1.32 3.95 -6.59
CA LEU A 13 2.21 2.85 -7.04
C LEU A 13 2.07 2.53 -8.53
N ALA A 14 0.86 2.64 -9.09
CA ALA A 14 0.66 2.50 -10.52
C ALA A 14 1.39 3.60 -11.33
N ALA A 15 1.56 4.79 -10.76
CA ALA A 15 2.29 5.90 -11.36
C ALA A 15 3.80 5.89 -11.05
N ALA A 16 4.27 5.05 -10.11
CA ALA A 16 5.65 5.03 -9.64
C ALA A 16 6.66 4.43 -10.64
N GLY A 17 6.20 3.97 -11.82
CA GLY A 17 7.08 3.43 -12.87
C GLY A 17 7.56 1.99 -12.61
N LEU A 18 6.97 1.28 -11.65
CA LEU A 18 7.34 -0.09 -11.27
C LEU A 18 6.75 -1.18 -12.19
N GLY A 19 6.12 -0.79 -13.31
CA GLY A 19 5.40 -1.72 -14.19
C GLY A 19 4.13 -2.33 -13.56
N LEU A 20 3.65 -1.74 -12.47
CA LEU A 20 2.44 -2.15 -11.77
C LEU A 20 1.22 -1.40 -12.30
N THR A 21 0.09 -2.09 -12.45
CA THR A 21 -1.15 -1.50 -12.97
C THR A 21 -2.31 -1.80 -12.03
N LEU A 22 -3.07 -0.76 -11.70
CA LEU A 22 -4.24 -0.86 -10.83
C LEU A 22 -5.29 -1.81 -11.43
N GLY A 23 -5.83 -2.71 -10.62
CA GLY A 23 -6.88 -3.66 -11.01
C GLY A 23 -6.38 -4.86 -11.81
N THR A 24 -5.08 -4.94 -12.11
CA THR A 24 -4.46 -6.08 -12.79
C THR A 24 -3.37 -6.66 -11.90
N SER A 25 -2.25 -5.97 -11.72
CA SER A 25 -1.17 -6.38 -10.81
C SER A 25 -1.27 -5.77 -9.42
N ILE A 26 -1.98 -4.65 -9.24
CA ILE A 26 -2.32 -4.09 -7.92
C ILE A 26 -3.80 -4.32 -7.60
N ILE A 27 -4.06 -4.93 -6.46
CA ILE A 27 -5.41 -5.26 -5.98
C ILE A 27 -5.66 -4.56 -4.66
N VAL A 28 -6.71 -3.74 -4.61
CA VAL A 28 -7.18 -3.15 -3.35
C VAL A 28 -8.07 -4.17 -2.64
N GLY A 29 -7.65 -4.63 -1.47
CA GLY A 29 -8.35 -5.63 -0.66
C GLY A 29 -7.43 -6.65 -0.01
N MET A 30 -8.03 -7.53 0.79
CA MET A 30 -7.29 -8.59 1.47
C MET A 30 -6.64 -9.56 0.46
N PRO A 31 -5.50 -10.17 0.84
CA PRO A 31 -4.89 -11.26 0.08
C PRO A 31 -5.90 -12.39 -0.16
N ARG A 32 -5.92 -12.92 -1.39
CA ARG A 32 -6.82 -13.99 -1.80
C ARG A 32 -6.19 -14.81 -2.91
N ASP A 33 -6.64 -16.06 -3.06
CA ASP A 33 -6.07 -17.01 -4.02
C ASP A 33 -6.14 -16.53 -5.48
N ALA A 34 -5.29 -17.13 -6.31
CA ALA A 34 -5.29 -16.87 -7.74
C ALA A 34 -6.64 -17.24 -8.35
N ALA A 35 -7.21 -16.32 -9.11
CA ALA A 35 -8.51 -16.44 -9.75
C ALA A 35 -8.47 -15.71 -11.10
N PRO A 36 -9.47 -15.84 -11.99
CA PRO A 36 -9.46 -15.17 -13.29
C PRO A 36 -9.23 -13.66 -13.23
N ASN A 37 -9.60 -13.02 -12.10
CA ASN A 37 -9.46 -11.58 -11.86
C ASN A 37 -8.32 -11.23 -10.88
N VAL A 38 -7.53 -12.23 -10.45
CA VAL A 38 -6.44 -12.09 -9.46
C VAL A 38 -5.24 -12.89 -9.97
N PRO A 39 -4.22 -12.23 -10.57
CA PRO A 39 -3.07 -12.96 -11.11
C PRO A 39 -2.27 -13.64 -10.00
N ILE A 40 -1.47 -14.62 -10.41
CA ILE A 40 -0.54 -15.34 -9.52
C ILE A 40 0.45 -14.34 -8.91
N ASP A 41 1.03 -13.47 -9.74
CA ASP A 41 1.88 -12.38 -9.29
C ASP A 41 1.05 -11.11 -9.09
N ALA A 42 0.87 -10.70 -7.85
CA ALA A 42 -0.01 -9.59 -7.47
C ALA A 42 0.49 -8.85 -6.23
N VAL A 43 0.19 -7.56 -6.17
CA VAL A 43 0.42 -6.67 -5.03
C VAL A 43 -0.92 -6.35 -4.40
N PHE A 44 -1.10 -6.68 -3.13
CA PHE A 44 -2.32 -6.43 -2.38
C PHE A 44 -2.14 -5.23 -1.47
N VAL A 45 -3.07 -4.27 -1.53
CA VAL A 45 -3.11 -3.08 -0.67
C VAL A 45 -4.41 -3.08 0.11
N HIS A 46 -4.35 -3.08 1.43
CA HIS A 46 -5.55 -3.00 2.26
C HIS A 46 -5.34 -2.17 3.52
N GLY A 47 -6.44 -1.61 4.01
CA GLY A 47 -6.46 -0.94 5.31
C GLY A 47 -6.32 -1.97 6.43
N PHE A 48 -5.33 -1.78 7.28
CA PHE A 48 -5.11 -2.56 8.50
C PHE A 48 -5.70 -1.86 9.74
N GLY A 49 -6.40 -0.75 9.53
CA GLY A 49 -6.96 0.10 10.59
C GLY A 49 -6.20 1.42 10.68
N GLY A 50 -6.02 1.94 11.88
CA GLY A 50 -5.33 3.19 12.14
C GLY A 50 -5.46 3.64 13.58
N GLN A 51 -4.54 4.49 14.03
CA GLN A 51 -4.73 5.13 15.32
C GLN A 51 -5.97 6.03 15.29
N PRO A 52 -6.72 6.11 16.40
CA PRO A 52 -7.87 7.01 16.49
C PRO A 52 -7.41 8.44 16.21
N ALA A 53 -8.30 9.22 15.62
CA ALA A 53 -7.98 10.59 15.25
C ALA A 53 -7.64 11.41 16.50
N THR A 54 -6.43 11.94 16.57
CA THR A 54 -6.00 12.77 17.70
C THR A 54 -6.50 14.18 17.48
N ARG A 55 -7.37 14.67 18.37
CA ARG A 55 -7.75 16.08 18.41
C ARG A 55 -6.85 16.82 19.38
N ILE A 56 -6.21 17.87 18.90
CA ILE A 56 -5.55 18.84 19.78
C ILE A 56 -6.67 19.64 20.46
N MET A 57 -6.69 19.69 21.81
CA MET A 57 -7.68 20.46 22.56
C MET A 57 -7.73 21.91 22.06
N GLY A 58 -8.88 22.34 21.54
CA GLY A 58 -9.09 23.69 20.98
C GLY A 58 -8.70 23.87 19.50
N GLY A 59 -8.16 22.84 18.84
CA GLY A 59 -7.85 22.86 17.42
C GLY A 59 -9.05 22.46 16.55
N SER A 60 -9.25 23.15 15.42
CA SER A 60 -10.22 22.76 14.39
C SER A 60 -9.71 21.66 13.45
N LYS A 61 -8.44 21.26 13.59
CA LYS A 61 -7.77 20.27 12.74
C LYS A 61 -7.75 18.91 13.41
N GLU A 62 -8.11 17.89 12.63
CA GLU A 62 -8.08 16.49 13.03
C GLU A 62 -7.00 15.79 12.20
N VAL A 63 -6.03 15.13 12.86
CA VAL A 63 -4.99 14.33 12.19
C VAL A 63 -5.37 12.87 12.29
N ARG A 64 -5.39 12.17 11.16
CA ARG A 64 -5.71 10.75 11.06
C ARG A 64 -4.48 9.98 10.56
N TRP A 65 -4.25 8.82 11.16
CA TRP A 65 -3.11 7.96 10.86
C TRP A 65 -3.63 6.62 10.31
N PRO A 66 -4.04 6.57 9.03
CA PRO A 66 -4.46 5.33 8.42
C PRO A 66 -3.26 4.39 8.28
N LEU A 67 -3.42 3.16 8.77
CA LEU A 67 -2.42 2.11 8.66
C LEU A 67 -2.80 1.22 7.46
N LEU A 68 -1.89 1.13 6.51
CA LEU A 68 -2.04 0.32 5.30
C LEU A 68 -1.06 -0.84 5.36
N MET A 69 -1.52 -2.01 4.93
CA MET A 69 -0.65 -3.18 4.75
C MET A 69 -0.52 -3.47 3.25
N LEU A 70 0.72 -3.77 2.86
CA LEU A 70 1.10 -4.03 1.49
C LEU A 70 1.75 -5.42 1.43
N GLN A 71 1.21 -6.29 0.58
CA GLN A 71 1.71 -7.65 0.43
C GLN A 71 2.02 -7.95 -1.01
N VAL A 72 3.21 -8.47 -1.29
CA VAL A 72 3.65 -8.87 -2.61
C VAL A 72 3.58 -10.39 -2.69
N ARG A 73 2.79 -10.91 -3.62
CA ARG A 73 2.79 -12.32 -3.99
C ARG A 73 3.50 -12.48 -5.32
N ASN A 74 4.48 -13.36 -5.36
CA ASN A 74 5.20 -13.71 -6.58
C ASN A 74 5.59 -15.20 -6.56
N GLY A 75 5.61 -15.84 -7.72
CA GLY A 75 6.10 -17.22 -7.86
C GLY A 75 7.61 -17.39 -7.59
N SER A 76 8.39 -16.31 -7.67
CA SER A 76 9.82 -16.28 -7.35
C SER A 76 10.11 -15.36 -6.17
N MET A 77 10.75 -15.91 -5.13
CA MET A 77 11.13 -15.16 -3.94
C MET A 77 12.06 -13.98 -4.25
N GLN A 78 13.05 -14.19 -5.14
CA GLN A 78 14.02 -13.16 -5.48
C GLN A 78 13.36 -11.97 -6.20
N ILE A 79 12.41 -12.26 -7.10
CA ILE A 79 11.67 -11.23 -7.83
C ILE A 79 10.72 -10.49 -6.88
N GLY A 80 10.04 -11.24 -6.00
CA GLY A 80 9.16 -10.67 -4.97
C GLY A 80 9.88 -9.75 -3.99
N ASP A 81 11.05 -10.17 -3.48
CA ASP A 81 11.86 -9.35 -2.56
C ASP A 81 12.40 -8.09 -3.25
N THR A 82 12.85 -8.22 -4.49
CA THR A 82 13.30 -7.05 -5.29
C THR A 82 12.16 -6.07 -5.49
N LEU A 83 10.97 -6.54 -5.88
CA LEU A 83 9.79 -5.69 -6.05
C LEU A 83 9.36 -5.02 -4.73
N ALA A 84 9.42 -5.73 -3.61
CA ALA A 84 9.10 -5.16 -2.31
C ALA A 84 10.08 -4.04 -1.91
N ARG A 85 11.38 -4.21 -2.18
CA ARG A 85 12.41 -3.17 -1.99
C ARG A 85 12.21 -1.99 -2.92
N ASP A 86 11.84 -2.23 -4.17
CA ASP A 86 11.57 -1.16 -5.13
C ASP A 86 10.35 -0.33 -4.72
N ILE A 87 9.30 -0.99 -4.20
CA ILE A 87 8.13 -0.31 -3.60
C ILE A 87 8.55 0.52 -2.37
N LEU A 88 9.37 -0.04 -1.48
CA LEU A 88 9.89 0.68 -0.32
C LEU A 88 10.69 1.92 -0.74
N ASN A 89 11.59 1.78 -1.71
CA ASN A 89 12.39 2.87 -2.25
C ASN A 89 11.53 3.96 -2.90
N ALA A 90 10.48 3.56 -3.64
CA ALA A 90 9.53 4.49 -4.24
C ALA A 90 8.76 5.28 -3.17
N LEU A 91 8.39 4.64 -2.05
CA LEU A 91 7.67 5.29 -0.96
C LEU A 91 8.56 6.17 -0.07
N ALA A 92 9.80 5.77 0.20
CA ALA A 92 10.71 6.44 1.14
C ALA A 92 11.08 7.88 0.77
N ASN A 93 10.88 8.29 -0.48
CA ASN A 93 11.06 9.67 -0.95
C ASN A 93 9.80 10.22 -1.61
N SER A 94 8.63 9.63 -1.32
CA SER A 94 7.38 10.01 -1.96
C SER A 94 6.63 11.11 -1.25
N THR A 95 5.86 11.86 -2.02
CA THR A 95 4.74 12.65 -1.50
C THR A 95 3.47 12.12 -2.15
N VAL A 96 2.62 11.47 -1.36
CA VAL A 96 1.30 11.05 -1.83
C VAL A 96 0.36 12.25 -1.65
N ALA A 97 -0.24 12.70 -2.74
CA ALA A 97 -1.15 13.83 -2.72
C ALA A 97 -2.25 13.61 -1.66
N THR A 98 -2.63 14.69 -0.96
CA THR A 98 -3.61 14.70 0.15
C THR A 98 -3.13 14.18 1.51
N TYR A 99 -1.91 13.65 1.61
CA TYR A 99 -1.30 13.25 2.89
C TYR A 99 -0.25 14.26 3.36
N LEU A 100 -0.13 14.39 4.68
CA LEU A 100 0.90 15.21 5.32
C LEU A 100 2.26 14.52 5.32
N ASP A 101 2.26 13.22 5.58
CA ASP A 101 3.45 12.38 5.64
C ASP A 101 3.10 10.94 5.28
N VAL A 102 4.09 10.20 4.79
CA VAL A 102 3.99 8.78 4.43
C VAL A 102 5.20 8.08 5.00
N GLU A 103 4.97 7.26 6.02
CA GLU A 103 6.02 6.46 6.67
C GLU A 103 5.92 5.01 6.17
N PRO A 104 6.85 4.55 5.32
CA PRO A 104 6.91 3.15 4.97
C PRO A 104 7.66 2.37 6.07
N LEU A 105 7.01 1.36 6.62
CA LEU A 105 7.63 0.43 7.55
C LEU A 105 8.14 -0.79 6.78
N GLN A 106 9.38 -1.20 7.04
CA GLN A 106 9.94 -2.40 6.43
C GLN A 106 9.24 -3.64 7.01
N SER A 107 8.53 -4.38 6.15
CA SER A 107 8.02 -5.71 6.48
C SER A 107 9.08 -6.75 6.16
N GLU A 108 9.33 -7.66 7.10
CA GLU A 108 10.10 -8.88 6.86
C GLU A 108 9.27 -9.88 6.03
N PRO A 109 9.89 -10.75 5.21
CA PRO A 109 9.17 -11.75 4.44
C PRO A 109 8.48 -12.74 5.38
N THR A 110 7.15 -12.89 5.24
CA THR A 110 6.38 -13.92 5.93
C THR A 110 6.70 -15.28 5.29
N TYR A 111 7.47 -16.11 5.99
CA TYR A 111 7.68 -17.51 5.63
C TYR A 111 6.39 -18.29 5.98
N ALA A 112 5.65 -18.74 4.96
CA ALA A 112 4.56 -19.69 5.10
C ALA A 112 4.71 -20.79 4.04
#